data_AF-A0A1G8PS95-F1
#
_entry.id   AF-A0A1G8PS95-F1
#
_cell.length_a   1.000
_cell.length_b   1.000
_cell.length_c   1.000
_cell.angle_alpha   90.00
_cell.angle_beta   90.00
_cell.angle_gamma   90.00
#
_symmetry.space_group_name_H-M   'P 1'
#
loop_
_entity.id
_entity.type
_entity.pdbx_description
1 polymer ?
#
loop_
_entity_poly.entity_id
_entity_poly.type
_entity_poly.pdbx_seq_one_letter_code
_entity_poly.pdbx_strand_id
1 'polypeptide(L)'
;MKVINVFKVAKWFIKNNYDNPRNNFDGNMKLQKLLYLAQLVHLYLYDKELFEEPIMAFEKGPVVEAVRIRYRDDTFNFIEEAKTMFMDLNQKIIKTLELTVELFGEYTAKELSEFTHTHACWEEALENSTRSNGFHSKNDSIIPIEEMKKHALPGIKQVIEAKKMTSDDNDKCEIVNGKEFYYDPSNISLNDRIYEILSNFEGEDNSYTVYEDPSQGLVIY
;
A
#
# COMPACT_ATOMS: atom_id res chain seq x y z
N MET A 1 -8.42 -14.26 -15.05
CA MET A 1 -7.01 -13.84 -14.89
C MET A 1 -6.32 -14.95 -14.17
N LYS A 2 -5.19 -15.44 -14.69
CA LYS A 2 -4.37 -16.44 -14.00
C LYS A 2 -3.61 -15.73 -12.87
N VAL A 3 -3.55 -16.35 -11.69
CA VAL A 3 -2.71 -15.87 -10.59
C VAL A 3 -1.26 -15.74 -11.02
N ILE A 4 -0.54 -14.77 -10.46
CA ILE A 4 0.89 -14.59 -10.73
C ILE A 4 1.71 -15.41 -9.74
N ASN A 5 2.86 -15.92 -10.19
CA ASN A 5 3.83 -16.55 -9.31
C ASN A 5 4.38 -15.54 -8.29
N VAL A 6 4.34 -15.86 -6.99
CA VAL A 6 4.74 -14.92 -5.93
C VAL A 6 6.20 -14.47 -6.03
N PHE A 7 7.10 -15.27 -6.61
CA PHE A 7 8.48 -14.84 -6.80
C PHE A 7 8.61 -13.71 -7.83
N LYS A 8 7.71 -13.61 -8.82
CA LYS A 8 7.68 -12.44 -9.71
C LYS A 8 7.25 -11.18 -8.96
N VAL A 9 6.25 -11.30 -8.09
CA VAL A 9 5.78 -10.21 -7.22
C VAL A 9 6.90 -9.75 -6.29
N ALA A 10 7.56 -10.69 -5.60
CA ALA A 10 8.68 -10.41 -4.71
C ALA A 10 9.86 -9.74 -5.44
N LYS A 11 10.22 -10.23 -6.63
CA LYS A 11 11.26 -9.62 -7.47
C LYS A 11 10.89 -8.23 -7.93
N TRP A 12 9.61 -7.92 -8.17
CA TRP A 12 9.18 -6.56 -8.47
C TRP A 12 9.50 -5.62 -7.30
N PHE A 13 9.18 -6.01 -6.06
CA PHE A 13 9.51 -5.19 -4.88
C PHE A 13 11.02 -5.03 -4.68
N ILE A 14 11.79 -6.13 -4.81
CA ILE A 14 13.25 -6.09 -4.70
C ILE A 14 13.87 -5.21 -5.79
N LYS A 15 13.42 -5.34 -7.05
CA LYS A 15 13.92 -4.52 -8.17
C LYS A 15 13.70 -3.02 -7.90
N ASN A 16 12.60 -2.66 -7.26
CA ASN A 16 12.25 -1.30 -6.88
C ASN A 16 12.72 -0.90 -5.47
N ASN A 17 13.65 -1.66 -4.87
CA ASN A 17 14.31 -1.35 -3.59
C ASN A 17 13.40 -1.31 -2.35
N TYR A 18 12.25 -1.98 -2.39
CA TYR A 18 11.31 -2.10 -1.26
C TYR A 18 11.68 -3.20 -0.26
N ASP A 19 12.86 -3.81 -0.38
CA ASP A 19 13.47 -4.72 0.59
C ASP A 19 14.56 -4.05 1.43
N ASN A 20 14.58 -2.71 1.52
CA ASN A 20 15.57 -1.95 2.27
C ASN A 20 15.26 -1.91 3.79
N PRO A 21 16.26 -2.08 4.69
CA PRO A 21 17.67 -2.39 4.43
C PRO A 21 17.86 -3.81 3.86
N ARG A 22 18.52 -3.89 2.70
CA ARG A 22 18.64 -5.14 1.93
C ARG A 22 19.56 -6.16 2.61
N ASN A 23 19.28 -7.43 2.37
CA ASN A 23 20.09 -8.58 2.81
C ASN A 23 20.25 -8.64 4.34
N ASN A 24 19.20 -8.27 5.06
CA ASN A 24 19.13 -8.46 6.51
C ASN A 24 17.72 -8.90 6.95
N PHE A 25 17.55 -9.00 8.26
CA PHE A 25 16.28 -9.37 8.88
C PHE A 25 15.14 -8.41 8.51
N ASP A 26 15.35 -7.10 8.63
CA ASP A 26 14.33 -6.08 8.37
C ASP A 26 13.94 -6.00 6.90
N GLY A 27 14.90 -6.13 5.97
CA GLY A 27 14.60 -6.17 4.54
C GLY A 27 13.75 -7.37 4.15
N ASN A 28 14.07 -8.55 4.69
CA ASN A 28 13.23 -9.74 4.49
C ASN A 28 11.83 -9.53 5.10
N MET A 29 11.77 -9.02 6.34
CA MET A 29 10.49 -8.75 7.02
C MET A 29 9.63 -7.76 6.23
N LYS A 30 10.20 -6.63 5.79
CA LYS A 30 9.50 -5.62 4.96
C LYS A 30 8.95 -6.24 3.68
N LEU A 31 9.76 -7.04 2.97
CA LEU A 31 9.31 -7.76 1.78
C LEU A 31 8.12 -8.69 2.09
N GLN A 32 8.14 -9.44 3.20
CA GLN A 32 7.01 -10.28 3.59
C GLN A 32 5.73 -9.49 3.84
N LYS A 33 5.82 -8.32 4.50
CA LYS A 33 4.65 -7.47 4.75
C LYS A 33 4.09 -6.89 3.46
N LEU A 34 4.93 -6.42 2.55
CA LEU A 34 4.48 -5.90 1.27
C LEU A 34 3.83 -6.96 0.39
N LEU A 35 4.29 -8.21 0.43
CA LEU A 35 3.62 -9.32 -0.28
C LEU A 35 2.22 -9.59 0.27
N TYR A 36 2.07 -9.63 1.60
CA TYR A 36 0.78 -9.80 2.24
C TYR A 36 -0.17 -8.63 1.94
N LEU A 37 0.30 -7.39 2.04
CA LEU A 37 -0.49 -6.20 1.74
C LEU A 37 -0.87 -6.14 0.25
N ALA A 38 0.02 -6.55 -0.65
CA ALA A 38 -0.29 -6.66 -2.08
C ALA A 38 -1.41 -7.68 -2.35
N GLN A 39 -1.43 -8.81 -1.64
CA GLN A 39 -2.53 -9.78 -1.72
C GLN A 39 -3.86 -9.11 -1.33
N LEU A 40 -3.90 -8.38 -0.20
CA LEU A 40 -5.10 -7.68 0.25
C LEU A 40 -5.54 -6.57 -0.71
N VAL A 41 -4.60 -5.76 -1.22
CA VAL A 41 -4.90 -4.71 -2.21
C VAL A 41 -5.47 -5.34 -3.49
N HIS A 42 -4.93 -6.47 -3.94
CA HIS A 42 -5.46 -7.16 -5.11
C HIS A 42 -6.86 -7.72 -4.89
N LEU A 43 -7.09 -8.34 -3.71
CA LEU A 43 -8.40 -8.82 -3.29
C LEU A 43 -9.41 -7.67 -3.23
N TYR A 44 -9.02 -6.50 -2.73
CA TYR A 44 -9.88 -5.33 -2.70
C TYR A 44 -10.26 -4.83 -4.10
N LEU A 45 -9.28 -4.71 -4.99
CA LEU A 45 -9.50 -4.15 -6.33
C LEU A 45 -10.25 -5.10 -7.27
N TYR A 46 -10.08 -6.41 -7.11
CA TYR A 46 -10.50 -7.38 -8.13
C TYR A 46 -11.25 -8.61 -7.59
N ASP A 47 -11.40 -8.73 -6.28
CA ASP A 47 -11.99 -9.89 -5.58
C ASP A 47 -11.36 -11.23 -6.02
N LYS A 48 -10.05 -11.18 -6.30
CA LYS A 48 -9.24 -12.33 -6.73
C LYS A 48 -7.89 -12.31 -6.04
N GLU A 49 -7.33 -13.49 -5.87
CA GLU A 49 -5.98 -13.66 -5.33
C GLU A 49 -4.93 -13.13 -6.31
N LEU A 50 -3.88 -12.48 -5.79
CA LEU A 50 -2.75 -12.06 -6.60
C LEU A 50 -1.88 -13.29 -6.93
N PHE A 51 -1.58 -14.07 -5.91
CA PHE A 51 -0.80 -15.31 -5.97
C PHE A 51 -1.44 -16.39 -5.09
N GLU A 52 -1.11 -17.67 -5.33
CA GLU A 52 -1.71 -18.85 -4.65
C GLU A 52 -0.85 -19.37 -3.49
N GLU A 53 0.41 -18.95 -3.39
CA GLU A 53 1.31 -19.42 -2.35
C GLU A 53 0.77 -19.07 -0.95
N PRO A 54 0.80 -20.02 0.00
CA PRO A 54 0.20 -19.83 1.30
C PRO A 54 0.89 -18.72 2.09
N ILE A 55 0.06 -17.90 2.73
CA ILE A 55 0.50 -16.88 3.68
C ILE A 55 0.29 -17.46 5.07
N MET A 56 1.34 -17.51 5.87
CA MET A 56 1.38 -18.10 7.20
C MET A 56 1.54 -17.02 8.27
N ALA A 57 0.89 -17.20 9.42
CA ALA A 57 1.05 -16.35 10.58
C ALA A 57 2.31 -16.72 11.36
N PHE A 58 3.24 -15.77 11.46
CA PHE A 58 4.46 -15.88 12.28
C PHE A 58 4.44 -14.79 13.36
N GLU A 59 5.31 -14.91 14.36
CA GLU A 59 5.40 -13.96 15.49
C GLU A 59 5.59 -12.50 15.05
N LYS A 60 6.29 -12.26 13.94
CA LYS A 60 6.52 -10.92 13.37
C LYS A 60 5.55 -10.62 12.23
N GLY A 61 4.33 -11.15 12.29
CA GLY A 61 3.27 -10.93 11.30
C GLY A 61 3.20 -12.01 10.19
N PRO A 62 2.39 -11.78 9.14
CA PRO A 62 2.20 -12.72 8.03
C PRO A 62 3.45 -12.87 7.14
N VAL A 63 3.63 -14.08 6.60
CA VAL A 63 4.83 -14.50 5.86
C VAL A 63 4.45 -15.41 4.69
N VAL A 64 4.98 -15.14 3.50
CA VAL A 64 5.00 -16.09 2.38
C VAL A 64 6.28 -16.93 2.51
N GLU A 65 6.16 -18.10 3.14
CA GLU A 65 7.32 -18.89 3.57
C GLU A 65 8.27 -19.26 2.42
N ALA A 66 7.72 -19.56 1.23
CA ALA A 66 8.51 -19.86 0.03
C ALA A 66 9.45 -18.69 -0.35
N VAL A 67 8.97 -17.45 -0.24
CA VAL A 67 9.79 -16.26 -0.51
C VAL A 67 10.74 -16.00 0.65
N ARG A 68 10.30 -16.14 1.91
CA ARG A 68 11.15 -15.89 3.09
C ARG A 68 12.37 -16.81 3.11
N ILE A 69 12.17 -18.10 2.82
CA ILE A 69 13.24 -19.10 2.72
C ILE A 69 14.20 -18.72 1.59
N ARG A 70 13.68 -18.42 0.39
CA ARG A 70 14.53 -18.03 -0.74
C ARG A 70 15.34 -16.76 -0.44
N TYR A 71 14.71 -15.75 0.15
CA TYR A 71 15.40 -14.53 0.53
C TYR A 71 16.45 -14.77 1.62
N ARG A 72 16.25 -15.74 2.52
CA ARG A 72 17.23 -16.05 3.58
C ARG A 72 18.41 -16.87 3.06
N ASP A 73 18.13 -17.90 2.26
CA ASP A 73 19.10 -18.93 1.89
C ASP A 73 19.82 -18.61 0.57
N ASP A 74 19.24 -17.74 -0.27
CA ASP A 74 19.73 -17.44 -1.62
C ASP A 74 19.55 -15.94 -1.97
N THR A 75 19.75 -15.03 -1.01
CA THR A 75 19.47 -13.59 -1.20
C THR A 75 20.19 -13.02 -2.41
N PHE A 76 21.48 -13.33 -2.56
CA PHE A 76 22.33 -12.73 -3.59
C PHE A 76 21.81 -13.02 -4.99
N ASN A 77 21.56 -14.29 -5.32
CA ASN A 77 21.02 -14.67 -6.63
C ASN A 77 19.60 -14.15 -6.79
N PHE A 78 18.79 -14.16 -5.72
CA PHE A 78 17.42 -13.64 -5.79
C PHE A 78 17.38 -12.14 -6.15
N ILE A 79 18.30 -11.34 -5.61
CA ILE A 79 18.47 -9.92 -5.95
C ILE A 79 18.95 -9.75 -7.39
N GLU A 80 19.96 -10.51 -7.83
CA GLU A 80 20.49 -10.40 -9.19
C GLU A 80 19.45 -10.80 -10.24
N GLU A 81 18.67 -11.86 -9.97
CA GLU A 81 17.52 -12.23 -10.77
C GLU A 81 16.45 -11.13 -10.80
N ALA A 82 16.19 -10.44 -9.69
CA ALA A 82 15.23 -9.34 -9.65
C ALA A 82 15.66 -8.16 -10.53
N LYS A 83 16.95 -7.78 -10.47
CA LYS A 83 17.50 -6.68 -11.27
C LYS A 83 17.43 -6.95 -12.78
N THR A 84 17.78 -8.18 -13.17
CA THR A 84 17.90 -8.58 -14.59
C THR A 84 16.59 -9.09 -15.19
N MET A 85 15.57 -9.36 -14.37
CA MET A 85 14.27 -9.85 -14.83
C MET A 85 13.55 -8.84 -15.73
N PHE A 86 13.14 -9.32 -16.91
CA PHE A 86 12.08 -8.69 -17.71
C PHE A 86 10.72 -8.97 -17.06
N MET A 87 10.00 -7.92 -16.70
CA MET A 87 8.70 -8.02 -16.03
C MET A 87 7.57 -7.76 -17.03
N ASP A 88 7.13 -8.84 -17.66
CA ASP A 88 5.85 -8.85 -18.38
C ASP A 88 4.72 -9.08 -17.37
N LEU A 89 4.20 -7.98 -16.84
CA LEU A 89 3.09 -7.96 -15.88
C LEU A 89 1.88 -7.32 -16.56
N ASN A 90 0.71 -7.91 -16.35
CA ASN A 90 -0.52 -7.28 -16.82
C ASN A 90 -0.82 -6.00 -16.01
N GLN A 91 -1.61 -5.10 -16.59
CA GLN A 91 -1.93 -3.80 -15.98
C GLN A 91 -2.60 -3.90 -14.61
N LYS A 92 -3.40 -4.94 -14.35
CA LYS A 92 -4.05 -5.12 -13.03
C LYS A 92 -3.03 -5.44 -11.94
N ILE A 93 -2.04 -6.27 -12.26
CA ILE A 93 -0.95 -6.58 -11.34
C ILE A 93 -0.10 -5.34 -11.11
N ILE A 94 0.29 -4.62 -12.17
CA ILE A 94 1.06 -3.38 -12.05
C ILE A 94 0.34 -2.38 -11.12
N LYS A 95 -0.95 -2.12 -11.38
CA LYS A 95 -1.78 -1.24 -10.55
C LYS A 95 -1.83 -1.67 -9.09
N THR A 96 -1.93 -2.97 -8.81
CA THR A 96 -1.87 -3.49 -7.43
C THR A 96 -0.53 -3.19 -6.77
N LEU A 97 0.58 -3.42 -7.46
CA LEU A 97 1.92 -3.22 -6.90
C LEU A 97 2.21 -1.74 -6.65
N GLU A 98 1.87 -0.88 -7.61
CA GLU A 98 2.00 0.57 -7.51
C GLU A 98 1.17 1.12 -6.36
N LEU A 99 -0.12 0.75 -6.26
CA LEU A 99 -0.95 1.18 -5.14
C LEU A 99 -0.44 0.63 -3.80
N THR A 100 0.10 -0.59 -3.77
CA THR A 100 0.68 -1.15 -2.53
C THR A 100 1.86 -0.32 -2.06
N VAL A 101 2.76 0.11 -2.96
CA VAL A 101 3.90 0.93 -2.57
C VAL A 101 3.52 2.36 -2.27
N GLU A 102 2.52 2.91 -2.96
CA GLU A 102 1.99 4.23 -2.66
C GLU A 102 1.43 4.30 -1.23
N LEU A 103 0.71 3.26 -0.81
CA LEU A 103 0.11 3.20 0.51
C LEU A 103 1.09 2.82 1.60
N PHE A 104 2.01 1.89 1.32
CA PHE A 104 2.77 1.20 2.36
C PHE A 104 4.29 1.17 2.17
N GLY A 105 4.79 1.63 1.02
CA GLY A 105 6.19 1.48 0.61
C GLY A 105 7.18 2.22 1.50
N GLU A 106 6.78 3.37 2.06
CA GLU A 106 7.64 4.22 2.88
C GLU A 106 7.77 3.74 4.33
N TYR A 107 6.84 2.92 4.82
CA TYR A 107 6.89 2.41 6.19
C TYR A 107 8.09 1.48 6.41
N THR A 108 8.63 1.52 7.61
CA THR A 108 9.67 0.60 8.09
C THR A 108 9.12 -0.81 8.25
N ALA A 109 10.02 -1.80 8.30
CA ALA A 109 9.65 -3.19 8.54
C ALA A 109 8.85 -3.35 9.85
N LYS A 110 9.21 -2.57 10.89
CA LYS A 110 8.55 -2.58 12.19
C LYS A 110 7.14 -2.00 12.12
N GLU A 111 6.96 -0.83 11.52
CA GLU A 111 5.64 -0.20 11.37
C GLU A 111 4.70 -1.08 10.56
N LEU A 112 5.19 -1.72 9.49
CA LEU A 112 4.41 -2.68 8.72
C LEU A 112 4.05 -3.92 9.55
N SER A 113 4.96 -4.42 10.39
CA SER A 113 4.66 -5.53 11.29
C SER A 113 3.56 -5.14 12.28
N GLU A 114 3.70 -3.99 12.95
CA GLU A 114 2.71 -3.46 13.89
C GLU A 114 1.34 -3.27 13.22
N PHE A 115 1.32 -2.72 12.00
CA PHE A 115 0.10 -2.62 11.21
C PHE A 115 -0.54 -3.99 10.96
N THR A 116 0.23 -4.97 10.47
CA THR A 116 -0.31 -6.31 10.22
C THR A 116 -0.76 -7.05 11.48
N HIS A 117 -0.24 -6.68 12.66
CA HIS A 117 -0.68 -7.26 13.93
C HIS A 117 -2.08 -6.78 14.34
N THR A 118 -2.59 -5.70 13.73
CA THR A 118 -3.97 -5.25 13.94
C THR A 118 -5.00 -6.12 13.22
N HIS A 119 -4.56 -7.05 12.35
CA HIS A 119 -5.45 -7.90 11.59
C HIS A 119 -5.79 -9.18 12.35
N ALA A 120 -7.05 -9.34 12.78
CA ALA A 120 -7.48 -10.49 13.56
C ALA A 120 -7.20 -11.84 12.87
N CYS A 121 -7.28 -11.92 11.53
CA CYS A 121 -6.95 -13.15 10.81
C CYS A 121 -5.51 -13.63 11.02
N TRP A 122 -4.56 -12.72 11.26
CA TRP A 122 -3.18 -13.08 11.57
C TRP A 122 -3.08 -13.59 13.01
N GLU A 123 -3.67 -12.87 13.97
CA GLU A 123 -3.64 -13.22 15.39
C GLU A 123 -4.28 -14.58 15.63
N GLU A 124 -5.50 -14.79 15.11
CA GLU A 124 -6.23 -16.05 15.24
C GLU A 124 -5.45 -17.23 14.62
N ALA A 125 -4.85 -17.04 13.44
CA ALA A 125 -4.03 -18.09 12.82
C ALA A 125 -2.74 -18.37 13.62
N LEU A 126 -2.13 -17.37 14.25
CA LEU A 126 -0.96 -17.53 15.11
C LEU A 126 -1.31 -18.30 16.39
N GLU A 127 -2.43 -17.97 17.02
CA GLU A 127 -2.90 -18.64 18.24
C GLU A 127 -3.29 -20.09 17.95
N ASN A 128 -4.09 -20.32 16.91
CA ASN A 128 -4.57 -21.66 16.54
C ASN A 128 -3.43 -22.61 16.15
N SER A 129 -2.33 -22.07 15.66
CA SER A 129 -1.14 -22.85 15.30
C SER A 129 -0.16 -23.07 16.45
N THR A 130 -0.37 -22.42 17.60
CA THR A 130 0.49 -22.50 18.77
C THR A 130 -0.09 -23.46 19.80
N ARG A 131 0.58 -24.60 19.99
CA ARG A 131 0.15 -25.63 20.94
C ARG A 131 0.47 -25.23 22.38
N SER A 132 -0.16 -25.90 23.35
CA SER A 132 0.05 -25.66 24.79
C SER A 132 1.49 -25.84 25.28
N ASN A 133 2.33 -26.56 24.54
CA ASN A 133 3.76 -26.72 24.82
C ASN A 133 4.65 -25.68 24.11
N GLY A 134 4.06 -24.64 23.49
CA GLY A 134 4.76 -23.62 22.72
C GLY A 134 5.18 -24.06 21.32
N PHE A 135 4.84 -25.28 20.88
CA PHE A 135 5.15 -25.72 19.53
C PHE A 135 4.25 -25.01 18.51
N HIS A 136 4.86 -24.30 17.57
CA HIS A 136 4.18 -23.64 16.46
C HIS A 136 4.16 -24.53 15.21
N SER A 137 2.95 -24.88 14.75
CA SER A 137 2.72 -25.71 13.57
C SER A 137 2.54 -24.86 12.32
N LYS A 138 3.50 -24.91 11.39
CA LYS A 138 3.47 -24.10 10.16
C LYS A 138 2.26 -24.35 9.26
N ASN A 139 1.79 -25.60 9.19
CA ASN A 139 0.64 -25.93 8.36
C ASN A 139 -0.66 -25.40 8.98
N ASP A 140 -0.72 -25.36 10.31
CA ASP A 140 -1.88 -24.84 11.03
C ASP A 140 -1.86 -23.31 11.10
N SER A 141 -0.75 -22.66 10.73
CA SER A 141 -0.62 -21.20 10.75
C SER A 141 -0.99 -20.53 9.43
N ILE A 142 -1.45 -21.28 8.43
CA ILE A 142 -1.96 -20.72 7.18
C ILE A 142 -3.14 -19.79 7.48
N ILE A 143 -3.07 -18.56 6.98
CA ILE A 143 -4.16 -17.58 7.05
C ILE A 143 -5.04 -17.79 5.80
N PRO A 144 -6.28 -18.27 5.92
CA PRO A 144 -7.14 -18.47 4.76
C PRO A 144 -7.53 -17.15 4.10
N ILE A 145 -7.69 -17.14 2.77
CA ILE A 145 -8.10 -15.95 2.00
C ILE A 145 -9.44 -15.40 2.48
N GLU A 146 -10.39 -16.27 2.83
CA GLU A 146 -11.68 -15.83 3.36
C GLU A 146 -11.56 -15.11 4.72
N GLU A 147 -10.65 -15.56 5.59
CA GLU A 147 -10.38 -14.86 6.85
C GLU A 147 -9.68 -13.51 6.60
N MET A 148 -8.79 -13.43 5.60
CA MET A 148 -8.22 -12.14 5.17
C MET A 148 -9.31 -11.18 4.68
N LYS A 149 -10.22 -11.65 3.82
CA LYS A 149 -11.34 -10.84 3.31
C LYS A 149 -12.23 -10.33 4.44
N LYS A 150 -12.50 -11.17 5.42
CA LYS A 150 -13.38 -10.86 6.55
C LYS A 150 -12.74 -9.92 7.57
N HIS A 151 -11.47 -10.13 7.90
CA HIS A 151 -10.84 -9.50 9.06
C HIS A 151 -9.76 -8.47 8.74
N ALA A 152 -9.16 -8.48 7.55
CA ALA A 152 -8.12 -7.52 7.15
C ALA A 152 -8.58 -6.55 6.06
N LEU A 153 -9.35 -7.03 5.08
CA LEU A 153 -9.78 -6.24 3.93
C LEU A 153 -10.57 -4.97 4.29
N PRO A 154 -11.43 -4.94 5.33
CA PRO A 154 -12.11 -3.71 5.75
C PRO A 154 -11.13 -2.59 6.15
N GLY A 155 -10.03 -2.92 6.82
CA GLY A 155 -8.99 -1.94 7.17
C GLY A 155 -8.26 -1.41 5.94
N ILE A 156 -7.94 -2.28 4.98
CA ILE A 156 -7.33 -1.86 3.70
C ILE A 156 -8.26 -0.95 2.90
N LYS A 157 -9.57 -1.24 2.89
CA LYS A 157 -10.57 -0.37 2.27
C LYS A 157 -10.54 1.03 2.90
N GLN A 158 -10.52 1.12 4.23
CA GLN A 158 -10.45 2.42 4.94
C GLN A 158 -9.17 3.19 4.60
N VAL A 159 -8.01 2.52 4.54
CA VAL A 159 -6.74 3.14 4.15
C VAL A 159 -6.81 3.70 2.73
N ILE A 160 -7.35 2.93 1.78
CA ILE A 160 -7.50 3.38 0.38
C ILE A 160 -8.49 4.54 0.27
N GLU A 161 -9.61 4.48 1.00
CA GLU A 161 -10.61 5.56 1.00
C GLU A 161 -10.06 6.84 1.62
N ALA A 162 -9.34 6.75 2.75
CA ALA A 162 -8.66 7.88 3.36
C ALA A 162 -7.57 8.47 2.46
N LYS A 163 -6.83 7.62 1.73
CA LYS A 163 -5.85 8.08 0.73
C LYS A 163 -6.53 8.85 -0.40
N LYS A 164 -7.65 8.37 -0.92
CA LYS A 164 -8.43 9.08 -1.95
C LYS A 164 -8.95 10.44 -1.46
N MET A 165 -9.31 10.53 -0.18
CA MET A 165 -9.73 11.80 0.45
C MET A 165 -8.59 12.78 0.74
N THR A 166 -7.33 12.32 0.75
CA THR A 166 -6.15 13.14 1.07
C THR A 166 -5.24 13.38 -0.14
N SER A 167 -5.42 12.58 -1.18
CA SER A 167 -4.78 12.69 -2.49
C SER A 167 -5.86 13.00 -3.49
N ASP A 168 -6.55 14.13 -3.31
CA ASP A 168 -7.39 14.69 -4.35
C ASP A 168 -6.53 14.91 -5.59
N ASP A 169 -6.43 13.87 -6.41
CA ASP A 169 -6.09 13.86 -7.82
C ASP A 169 -7.07 14.73 -8.64
N ASN A 170 -8.09 15.27 -7.96
CA ASN A 170 -8.98 16.30 -8.44
C ASN A 170 -8.41 17.70 -8.24
N ASP A 171 -7.51 17.96 -7.28
CA ASP A 171 -7.01 19.31 -7.04
C ASP A 171 -6.33 19.85 -8.30
N LYS A 172 -7.02 20.78 -8.95
CA LYS A 172 -6.48 21.50 -10.10
C LYS A 172 -5.70 22.68 -9.58
N CYS A 173 -4.63 23.01 -10.29
CA CYS A 173 -3.88 24.23 -10.08
C CYS A 173 -4.19 25.22 -11.20
N GLU A 174 -4.54 26.45 -10.84
CA GLU A 174 -4.58 27.58 -11.75
C GLU A 174 -3.57 28.64 -11.32
N ILE A 175 -2.93 29.27 -12.29
CA ILE A 175 -1.96 30.34 -12.04
C ILE A 175 -2.62 31.67 -12.34
N VAL A 176 -2.77 32.51 -11.31
CA VAL A 176 -3.36 33.85 -11.43
C VAL A 176 -2.35 34.88 -10.91
N ASN A 177 -1.95 35.82 -11.76
CA ASN A 177 -0.94 36.84 -11.46
C ASN A 177 0.38 36.29 -10.87
N GLY A 178 0.78 35.08 -11.29
CA GLY A 178 2.02 34.43 -10.86
C GLY A 178 1.94 33.68 -9.53
N LYS A 179 0.75 33.58 -8.92
CA LYS A 179 0.48 32.75 -7.74
C LYS A 179 -0.27 31.49 -8.14
N GLU A 180 0.07 30.38 -7.50
CA GLU A 180 -0.57 29.08 -7.70
C GLU A 180 -1.78 28.95 -6.77
N PHE A 181 -2.93 28.55 -7.32
CA PHE A 181 -4.16 28.31 -6.57
C PHE A 181 -4.65 26.89 -6.83
N TYR A 182 -4.58 26.05 -5.79
CA TYR A 182 -5.02 24.67 -5.78
C TYR A 182 -6.49 24.58 -5.33
N TYR A 183 -7.32 23.83 -6.04
CA TYR A 183 -8.74 23.69 -5.70
C TYR A 183 -9.31 22.35 -6.16
N ASP A 184 -10.23 21.78 -5.39
CA ASP A 184 -11.01 20.60 -5.80
C ASP A 184 -12.21 21.02 -6.68
N PRO A 185 -12.29 20.62 -7.96
CA PRO A 185 -13.41 20.89 -8.86
C PRO A 185 -14.74 20.29 -8.39
N SER A 186 -14.70 19.30 -7.48
CA SER A 186 -15.89 18.74 -6.84
C SER A 186 -16.42 19.64 -5.71
N ASN A 187 -15.54 20.42 -5.09
CA ASN A 187 -15.87 21.43 -4.09
C ASN A 187 -16.24 22.78 -4.71
N ILE A 188 -15.44 23.29 -5.67
CA ILE A 188 -15.59 24.64 -6.21
C ILE A 188 -15.30 24.70 -7.72
N SER A 189 -16.10 25.50 -8.45
CA SER A 189 -15.86 25.80 -9.87
C SER A 189 -15.35 27.24 -10.02
N LEU A 190 -14.14 27.44 -10.52
CA LEU A 190 -13.57 28.77 -10.79
C LEU A 190 -14.31 29.44 -11.97
N ASN A 191 -15.29 30.27 -11.65
CA ASN A 191 -16.00 31.12 -12.60
C ASN A 191 -15.40 32.53 -12.64
N ASP A 192 -15.87 33.39 -13.55
CA ASP A 192 -15.35 34.76 -13.72
C ASP A 192 -15.28 35.57 -12.41
N ARG A 193 -16.27 35.39 -11.53
CA ARG A 193 -16.30 36.05 -10.21
C ARG A 193 -15.16 35.57 -9.31
N ILE A 194 -14.87 34.27 -9.28
CA ILE A 194 -13.77 33.75 -8.46
C ILE A 194 -12.43 34.20 -9.06
N TYR A 195 -12.28 34.19 -10.38
CA TYR A 195 -11.07 34.72 -11.02
C TYR A 195 -10.81 36.19 -10.70
N GLU A 196 -11.86 37.02 -10.60
CA GLU A 196 -11.73 38.42 -10.15
C GLU A 196 -11.23 38.51 -8.70
N ILE A 197 -11.68 37.62 -7.81
CA ILE A 197 -11.21 37.57 -6.42
C ILE A 197 -9.75 37.11 -6.37
N LEU A 198 -9.39 36.02 -7.05
CA LEU A 198 -8.02 35.50 -7.08
C LEU A 198 -7.04 36.52 -7.69
N SER A 199 -7.47 37.28 -8.69
CA SER A 199 -6.65 38.31 -9.33
C SER A 199 -6.31 39.47 -8.38
N ASN A 200 -7.19 39.78 -7.43
CA ASN A 200 -7.02 40.85 -6.44
C ASN A 200 -6.49 40.33 -5.09
N PHE A 201 -6.12 39.05 -4.99
CA PHE A 201 -5.68 38.46 -3.73
C PHE A 201 -4.22 38.81 -3.39
N GLU A 202 -4.02 39.56 -2.30
CA GLU A 202 -2.73 40.14 -1.89
C GLU A 202 -1.93 39.27 -0.90
N GLY A 203 -2.12 37.94 -0.88
CA GLY A 203 -1.31 37.06 -0.01
C GLY A 203 0.20 37.14 -0.32
N GLU A 204 1.04 36.87 0.68
CA GLU A 204 2.52 36.96 0.59
C GLU A 204 3.20 35.70 0.01
N ASP A 205 2.62 34.52 0.22
CA ASP A 205 3.06 33.25 -0.32
C ASP A 205 2.84 33.11 -1.83
N ASN A 206 3.51 32.11 -2.42
CA ASN A 206 3.45 31.80 -3.85
C ASN A 206 2.34 30.80 -4.21
N SER A 207 1.78 30.10 -3.23
CA SER A 207 0.80 29.03 -3.44
C SER A 207 -0.27 29.05 -2.36
N TYR A 208 -1.52 28.83 -2.75
CA TYR A 208 -2.68 28.83 -1.88
C TYR A 208 -3.66 27.71 -2.24
N THR A 209 -4.47 27.30 -1.28
CA THR A 209 -5.63 26.43 -1.48
C THR A 209 -6.91 27.24 -1.47
N VAL A 210 -7.81 26.96 -2.42
CA VAL A 210 -9.08 27.64 -2.61
C VAL A 210 -10.22 26.63 -2.48
N TYR A 211 -11.18 26.91 -1.60
CA TYR A 211 -12.36 26.09 -1.44
C TYR A 211 -13.57 26.93 -1.02
N GLU A 212 -14.77 26.40 -1.21
CA GLU A 212 -16.02 27.00 -0.74
C GLU A 212 -16.46 26.31 0.56
N ASP A 213 -16.47 27.07 1.66
CA ASP A 213 -16.99 26.66 2.96
C ASP A 213 -18.48 27.03 3.08
N PRO A 214 -19.37 26.11 3.49
CA PRO A 214 -20.80 26.38 3.61
C PRO A 214 -21.17 27.50 4.60
N SER A 215 -20.29 27.81 5.57
CA SER A 215 -20.51 28.81 6.61
C SER A 215 -19.75 30.12 6.38
N GLN A 216 -18.58 30.07 5.73
CA GLN A 216 -17.69 31.22 5.52
C GLN A 216 -17.67 31.72 4.07
N GLY A 217 -18.19 30.94 3.11
CA GLY A 217 -18.09 31.24 1.69
C GLY A 217 -16.73 30.86 1.12
N LEU A 218 -16.21 31.64 0.17
CA LEU A 218 -14.91 31.39 -0.44
C LEU A 218 -13.77 31.58 0.58
N VAL A 219 -12.93 30.57 0.75
CA VAL A 219 -11.74 30.60 1.61
C VAL A 219 -10.50 30.41 0.75
N ILE A 220 -9.45 31.20 1.05
CA ILE A 220 -8.12 31.15 0.41
C ILE A 220 -7.09 31.13 1.54
N TYR A 221 -6.19 30.15 1.58
CA TYR A 221 -5.14 30.03 2.59
C TYR A 221 -3.86 29.37 2.09
#